data_AF-A0A920W277-F1
#
_entry.id   AF-A0A920W277-F1
#
_cell.length_a   1.000
_cell.length_b   1.000
_cell.length_c   1.000
_cell.angle_alpha   90.00
_cell.angle_beta   90.00
_cell.angle_gamma   90.00
#
_symmetry.space_group_name_H-M   'P 1'
#
loop_
_entity.id
_entity.type
_entity.pdbx_description
1 polymer ?
#
loop_
_entity_poly.entity_id
_entity_poly.type
_entity_poly.pdbx_seq_one_letter_code
_entity_poly.pdbx_strand_id
1 'polypeptide(L)' 'MELPVFTAWEKPWPVNFLEFPGGLSGMVLNLEEDNVGAVLLGRDDNIKEGDEVKRTGRIMEVP' A
#
# COMPACT_ATOMS: atom_id res chain seq x y z
N MET A 1 3.40 26.99 -6.08
CA MET A 1 2.49 26.31 -7.03
C MET A 1 1.63 25.42 -6.17
N GLU A 2 0.49 25.92 -5.72
CA GLU A 2 -0.39 25.18 -4.82
C GLU A 2 -1.19 24.19 -5.67
N LEU A 3 -1.10 22.90 -5.35
CA LEU A 3 -1.91 21.89 -6.04
C LEU A 3 -3.36 22.06 -5.57
N PRO A 4 -4.34 22.11 -6.50
CA PRO A 4 -5.74 22.21 -6.12
C PRO A 4 -6.17 20.90 -5.48
N VAL A 5 -6.61 20.99 -4.22
CA VAL A 5 -7.46 19.99 -3.58
C VAL A 5 -8.66 19.79 -4.52
N PHE A 6 -9.03 18.53 -4.84
CA PHE A 6 -10.32 18.09 -5.43
C PHE A 6 -10.40 17.42 -6.83
N THR A 7 -9.34 17.14 -7.59
CA THR A 7 -9.51 16.43 -8.90
C THR A 7 -8.76 15.12 -9.04
N ALA A 8 -9.12 14.11 -8.25
CA ALA A 8 -8.71 12.72 -8.48
C ALA A 8 -9.89 11.77 -8.21
N TRP A 9 -10.94 11.83 -9.04
CA TRP A 9 -12.11 10.94 -8.94
C TRP A 9 -12.43 10.19 -10.25
N GLU A 10 -11.61 10.29 -11.30
CA GLU A 10 -11.90 9.63 -12.58
C GLU A 10 -11.01 8.41 -12.91
N LYS A 11 -9.96 8.14 -12.12
CA LYS A 11 -9.23 6.88 -12.22
C LYS A 11 -8.83 6.40 -10.82
N PRO A 12 -9.21 5.17 -10.41
CA PRO A 12 -8.58 4.56 -9.25
C PRO A 12 -7.07 4.49 -9.55
N TRP A 13 -6.27 5.17 -8.73
CA TRP A 13 -4.83 4.96 -8.78
C TRP A 13 -4.58 3.45 -8.57
N PRO A 14 -3.69 2.82 -9.34
CA PRO A 14 -3.40 1.41 -9.20
C PRO A 14 -2.91 1.15 -7.78
N VAL A 15 -3.76 0.54 -6.96
CA VAL A 15 -3.40 0.25 -5.57
C VAL A 15 -2.49 -0.96 -5.57
N ASN A 16 -1.30 -0.83 -4.98
CA ASN A 16 -0.28 -1.86 -5.01
C ASN A 16 -0.35 -2.73 -3.77
N PHE A 17 -0.17 -4.04 -3.93
CA PHE A 17 -0.09 -4.98 -2.82
C PHE A 17 1.35 -5.26 -2.39
N LEU A 18 1.50 -5.40 -1.08
CA LEU A 18 2.71 -5.81 -0.39
C LEU A 18 2.50 -7.19 0.25
N GLU A 19 3.57 -7.96 0.32
CA GLU A 19 3.63 -9.24 1.03
C GLU A 19 4.59 -9.10 2.21
N PHE A 20 4.06 -9.35 3.40
CA PHE A 20 4.75 -9.35 4.68
C PHE A 20 5.11 -10.79 5.08
N PRO A 21 6.02 -10.97 6.05
CA PRO A 21 6.33 -12.30 6.58
C PRO A 21 5.09 -13.10 6.99
N GLY A 22 5.16 -14.43 6.81
CA GLY A 22 4.02 -15.31 7.07
C GLY A 22 2.91 -15.25 6.02
N GLY A 23 3.15 -14.59 4.87
CA GLY A 23 2.19 -14.50 3.78
C GLY A 23 1.06 -13.49 4.03
N LEU A 24 1.22 -12.61 5.03
CA LEU A 24 0.25 -11.55 5.30
C LEU A 24 0.30 -10.53 4.15
N SER A 25 -0.86 -10.25 3.59
CA SER A 25 -1.00 -9.24 2.53
C SER A 25 -1.28 -7.87 3.12
N GLY A 26 -0.75 -6.82 2.49
CA GLY A 26 -1.11 -5.44 2.78
C GLY A 26 -1.27 -4.61 1.52
N MET A 27 -1.85 -3.45 1.66
CA MET A 27 -2.18 -2.55 0.56
C MET A 27 -1.56 -1.18 0.81
N VAL A 28 -0.83 -0.66 -0.19
CA VAL A 28 -0.23 0.68 -0.11
C VAL A 28 -1.33 1.74 -0.12
N LEU A 29 -1.30 2.65 0.84
CA LEU A 29 -2.24 3.77 0.97
C LEU A 29 -1.58 5.13 0.77
N ASN A 30 -0.37 5.31 1.30
CA ASN A 30 0.35 6.58 1.22
C ASN A 30 1.79 6.36 0.78
N LEU A 31 2.33 7.31 0.01
CA LEU A 31 3.71 7.32 -0.45
C LEU A 31 4.32 8.68 -0.12
N GLU A 32 5.31 8.66 0.76
CA GLU A 32 6.17 9.79 1.10
C GLU A 32 7.57 9.53 0.54
N GLU A 33 8.43 10.55 0.55
CA GLU A 33 9.79 10.46 -0.01
C GLU A 33 10.60 9.32 0.62
N ASP A 34 10.46 9.14 1.93
CA ASP A 34 11.23 8.17 2.71
C ASP A 34 10.40 6.99 3.24
N ASN A 35 9.06 7.08 3.17
CA ASN A 35 8.17 6.13 3.85
C ASN A 35 7.00 5.68 2.96
N VAL A 36 6.56 4.45 3.19
CA VAL A 36 5.37 3.87 2.56
C VAL A 36 4.35 3.53 3.66
N GLY A 37 3.18 4.16 3.61
CA GLY A 37 2.06 3.81 4.47
C GLY A 37 1.26 2.66 3.85
N ALA A 38 1.03 1.59 4.60
CA ALA A 38 0.23 0.45 4.16
C ALA A 38 -0.76 -0.01 5.24
N VAL A 39 -1.90 -0.54 4.79
CA VAL A 39 -2.86 -1.23 5.67
C VAL A 39 -2.69 -2.74 5.55
N LEU A 40 -2.70 -3.44 6.68
CA LEU A 40 -2.60 -4.90 6.74
C LEU A 40 -3.97 -5.54 6.55
N LEU A 41 -4.03 -6.60 5.75
CA LEU A 41 -5.23 -7.36 5.45
C LEU A 41 -5.28 -8.65 6.29
N GLY A 42 -5.17 -8.50 7.61
CA GLY A 42 -5.11 -9.61 8.54
C GLY A 42 -4.53 -9.21 9.90
N ARG A 43 -4.19 -10.22 10.71
CA ARG A 43 -3.52 -10.02 12.01
C ARG A 43 -2.02 -9.82 11.83
N ASP A 44 -1.48 -8.90 12.61
CA ASP A 44 -0.07 -8.48 12.61
C ASP A 44 0.80 -9.25 13.61
N ASP A 45 0.28 -10.33 14.20
CA ASP A 45 0.92 -11.14 15.25
C ASP A 45 2.39 -11.55 14.97
N ASN A 46 2.79 -11.63 13.70
CA ASN A 46 4.12 -12.05 13.25
C ASN A 46 4.94 -10.94 12.57
N ILE A 47 4.51 -9.68 12.64
CA ILE A 47 5.23 -8.54 12.06
C ILE A 47 6.05 -7.84 13.15
N LYS A 48 7.28 -7.47 12.79
CA LYS A 48 8.17 -6.66 13.63
C LYS A 48 8.97 -5.67 12.79
N GLU A 49 9.53 -4.68 13.48
CA GLU A 49 10.45 -3.73 12.86
C GLU A 49 11.65 -4.45 12.23
N GLY A 50 12.05 -3.98 11.04
CA GLY A 50 13.14 -4.55 10.26
C GLY A 50 12.77 -5.76 9.42
N ASP A 51 11.52 -6.22 9.47
CA ASP A 51 11.04 -7.28 8.58
C ASP A 51 11.07 -6.81 7.11
N GLU A 52 11.52 -7.71 6.24
CA GLU A 52 11.53 -7.45 4.80
C GLU A 52 10.11 -7.56 4.24
N VAL A 53 9.69 -6.52 3.52
CA VAL A 53 8.38 -6.45 2.85
C VAL A 53 8.58 -6.40 1.35
N LYS A 54 7.82 -7.20 0.61
CA LYS A 54 8.00 -7.35 -0.85
C LYS A 54 6.83 -6.77 -1.61
N ARG A 55 7.12 -6.01 -2.67
CA ARG A 55 6.10 -5.61 -3.64
C ARG A 55 5.72 -6.81 -4.50
N THR A 56 4.44 -7.11 -4.57
CA THR A 56 3.93 -8.28 -5.31
C THR A 56 3.76 -8.02 -6.81
N GLY A 57 3.79 -6.76 -7.24
CA GLY A 57 3.47 -6.34 -8.61
C GLY A 57 1.98 -6.46 -8.97
N ARG A 58 1.15 -6.95 -8.04
CA ARG A 58 -0.30 -7.00 -8.21
C ARG A 58 -0.90 -5.62 -7.99
N ILE A 59 -1.74 -5.23 -8.93
CA ILE A 59 -2.51 -4.00 -8.87
C ILE A 59 -3.97 -4.39 -8.59
N MET A 60 -4.60 -3.72 -7.64
CA MET A 60 -6.04 -3.86 -7.44
C MET A 60 -6.76 -3.12 -8.56
N GLU A 61 -7.57 -3.86 -9.31
CA GLU A 61 -8.53 -3.28 -10.24
C GLU A 61 -9.92 -3.33 -9.58
N VAL A 62 -10.56 -2.17 -9.52
CA VAL A 62 -11.98 -2.06 -9.15
C VAL A 62 -12.78 -2.07 -10.46
N PRO A 63 -13.74 -3.00 -10.66
CA PRO A 63 -14.54 -3.07 -11.88
C PRO A 63 -15.50 -1.88 -12.06
#